data_AF-A0A4U5U752-F1
#
_entry.id   AF-A0A4U5U752-F1
#
_cell.length_a   1.000
_cell.length_b   1.000
_cell.length_c   1.000
_cell.angle_alpha   90.00
_cell.angle_beta   90.00
_cell.angle_gamma   90.00
#
_symmetry.space_group_name_H-M   'P 1'
#
loop_
_entity.id
_entity.type
_entity.pdbx_description
1 polymer ?
#
loop_
_entity_poly.entity_id
_entity_poly.type
_entity_poly.pdbx_seq_one_letter_code
_entity_poly.pdbx_strand_id
1 'polypeptide(L)'
;MGNCCERVGNFFCRQKNTNVRVSLPAVCFVWQIAMIVLFGVFIRYDEESDTHWIEHRKDHNITSDIENDFYFRYPSFQDVHVMIFVGFGFLMTFLKRYSFGGVGFNFLVAAFGLQWALLMQGWFHSLDHTTGKIYIGVESLINADFCCAGSLIAYGALLGKVSPVQLMVVTLFGVTLFAVEEYIILSLLHCRDAGGSMVIHAFGGYYGLAISWVLYRPNLHQSKRLNGSVYHSDVFAMIGTLFLWMFWPSFNSAITDHGDGQHRAAINTYLALASSVLTTVAISSMSKKGGKVDMVHIQNATLAGGVAMGTAAEFMITPYGSLIVGFCCGIISTFGYLLINTFDFEGSFANRSVGTQGGFQAAGCCVAIAFGLVGGAIVGLILRFPIWGDPADDNCFDDEVYWEVPEDEDTIPPVLEYNNHMIHKHQDISPQIHVDLRCKCGESKRVKLACLVLLRLRAPFIQMVMRSGQASQCQSPVTRFQEDETHEGEDVHCWQARKAFVVGVSSRVEK
;
A
#
# COMPACT_ATOMS: atom_id res chain seq x y z
N MET A 1 -40.18 5.66 24.58
CA MET A 1 -38.89 5.26 23.98
C MET A 1 -38.52 6.06 22.71
N GLY A 2 -39.46 6.57 21.91
CA GLY A 2 -39.18 7.39 20.71
C GLY A 2 -38.38 8.69 20.96
N ASN A 3 -38.72 9.46 21.99
CA ASN A 3 -38.03 10.74 22.29
C ASN A 3 -36.55 10.61 22.72
N CYS A 4 -36.10 9.44 23.19
CA CYS A 4 -34.69 9.27 23.58
C CYS A 4 -33.82 8.96 22.34
N CYS A 5 -34.31 8.12 21.43
CA CYS A 5 -33.63 7.85 20.15
C CYS A 5 -33.55 9.09 19.25
N GLU A 6 -34.60 9.92 19.18
CA GLU A 6 -34.55 11.18 18.43
C GLU A 6 -33.56 12.19 19.04
N ARG A 7 -33.49 12.27 20.38
CA ARG A 7 -32.58 13.20 21.07
C ARG A 7 -31.11 12.78 20.96
N VAL A 8 -30.84 11.47 20.98
CA VAL A 8 -29.50 10.90 20.71
C VAL A 8 -29.14 11.04 19.23
N GLY A 9 -30.08 10.81 18.31
CA GLY A 9 -29.90 11.05 16.88
C GLY A 9 -29.54 12.51 16.57
N ASN A 10 -30.27 13.46 17.17
CA ASN A 10 -30.00 14.90 17.00
C ASN A 10 -28.67 15.37 17.63
N PHE A 11 -28.16 14.69 18.67
CA PHE A 11 -26.85 15.01 19.24
C PHE A 11 -25.71 14.65 18.28
N PHE A 12 -25.79 13.49 17.62
CA PHE A 12 -24.79 13.03 16.66
C PHE A 12 -24.94 13.65 15.25
N CYS A 13 -26.08 14.27 14.94
CA CYS A 13 -26.37 14.95 13.66
C CYS A 13 -26.17 16.48 13.71
N ARG A 14 -25.51 17.02 14.74
CA ARG A 14 -25.23 18.46 14.85
C ARG A 14 -24.30 18.93 13.71
N GLN A 15 -24.50 20.16 13.24
CA GLN A 15 -23.71 20.78 12.16
C GLN A 15 -22.20 20.63 12.46
N LYS A 16 -21.51 19.84 11.64
CA LYS A 16 -20.10 19.47 11.87
C LYS A 16 -19.20 20.63 11.48
N ASN A 17 -18.45 21.16 12.44
CA ASN A 17 -17.43 22.17 12.19
C ASN A 17 -16.11 21.47 11.86
N THR A 18 -15.69 21.50 10.60
CA THR A 18 -14.45 20.90 10.12
C THR A 18 -13.21 21.73 10.42
N ASN A 19 -13.37 22.92 11.02
CA ASN A 19 -12.24 23.76 11.40
C ASN A 19 -11.44 23.13 12.55
N VAL A 20 -10.32 22.50 12.19
CA VAL A 20 -9.40 21.84 13.12
C VAL A 20 -8.21 22.71 13.53
N ARG A 21 -8.26 24.04 13.29
CA ARG A 21 -7.16 24.98 13.56
C ARG A 21 -6.64 24.93 15.00
N VAL A 22 -7.49 24.59 15.96
CA VAL A 22 -7.10 24.44 17.37
C VAL A 22 -6.95 22.97 17.75
N SER A 23 -7.91 22.13 17.38
CA SER A 23 -7.96 20.72 17.82
C SER A 23 -6.80 19.90 17.27
N LEU A 24 -6.46 20.02 15.98
CA LEU A 24 -5.37 19.24 15.39
C LEU A 24 -4.01 19.60 15.98
N PRO A 25 -3.57 20.89 16.01
CA PRO A 25 -2.32 21.24 16.67
C PRO A 25 -2.28 20.86 18.15
N ALA A 26 -3.39 21.05 18.89
CA ALA A 26 -3.44 20.69 20.30
C ALA A 26 -3.21 19.19 20.51
N VAL A 27 -3.89 18.33 19.73
CA VAL A 27 -3.70 16.87 19.81
C VAL A 27 -2.27 16.47 19.43
N CYS A 28 -1.71 17.05 18.37
CA CYS A 28 -0.33 16.78 17.98
C CYS A 28 0.68 17.19 19.07
N PHE A 29 0.56 18.40 19.63
CA PHE A 29 1.48 18.86 20.69
C PHE A 29 1.32 18.05 21.98
N VAL A 30 0.09 17.76 22.41
CA VAL A 30 -0.16 16.96 23.61
C VAL A 30 0.47 15.58 23.47
N TRP A 31 0.24 14.89 22.34
CA TRP A 31 0.80 13.56 22.13
C TRP A 31 2.31 13.59 21.94
N GLN A 32 2.86 14.56 21.21
CA GLN A 32 4.32 14.63 21.03
C GLN A 32 5.03 14.94 22.35
N ILE A 33 4.48 15.81 23.20
CA ILE A 33 5.01 16.07 24.54
C ILE A 33 4.91 14.81 25.41
N ALA A 34 3.78 14.11 25.36
CA ALA A 34 3.61 12.84 26.06
C ALA A 34 4.64 11.80 25.61
N MET A 35 4.89 11.67 24.30
CA MET A 35 5.91 10.76 23.77
C MET A 35 7.31 11.13 24.28
N ILE A 36 7.68 12.42 24.28
CA ILE A 36 8.98 12.86 24.82
C ILE A 36 9.14 12.46 26.29
N VAL A 37 8.11 12.69 27.11
CA VAL A 37 8.13 12.32 28.53
C VAL A 37 8.23 10.81 28.69
N LEU A 38 7.41 10.04 27.99
CA LEU A 38 7.40 8.57 28.09
C LEU A 38 8.70 7.95 27.59
N PHE A 39 9.27 8.45 26.49
CA PHE A 39 10.59 8.01 26.00
C PHE A 39 11.69 8.34 27.01
N GLY A 40 11.68 9.55 27.58
CA GLY A 40 12.64 9.94 28.62
C GLY A 40 12.56 9.03 29.86
N VAL A 41 11.34 8.63 30.25
CA VAL A 41 11.11 7.75 31.38
C VAL A 41 11.49 6.30 31.07
N PHE A 42 11.05 5.73 29.95
CA PHE A 42 11.12 4.29 29.69
C PHE A 42 12.21 3.85 28.70
N ILE A 43 12.43 4.57 27.60
CA ILE A 43 13.18 4.06 26.45
C ILE A 43 14.70 4.29 26.61
N ARG A 44 15.52 3.27 26.36
CA ARG A 44 16.99 3.32 26.33
C ARG A 44 17.52 2.59 25.09
N TYR A 45 18.74 2.94 24.68
CA TYR A 45 19.48 2.18 23.68
C TYR A 45 19.82 0.81 24.26
N ASP A 46 19.60 -0.23 23.48
CA ASP A 46 20.10 -1.58 23.79
C ASP A 46 21.64 -1.65 23.71
N GLU A 47 22.19 -2.81 24.06
CA GLU A 47 23.63 -3.00 24.14
C GLU A 47 24.34 -2.86 22.77
N GLU A 48 23.62 -3.11 21.68
CA GLU A 48 24.12 -3.00 20.31
C GLU A 48 24.10 -1.56 19.77
N SER A 49 23.24 -0.71 20.30
CA SER A 49 23.11 0.71 19.93
C SER A 49 23.75 1.68 20.94
N ASP A 50 24.15 1.19 22.11
CA ASP A 50 24.84 1.97 23.13
C ASP A 50 26.32 2.23 22.77
N THR A 51 26.85 3.36 23.22
CA THR A 51 28.26 3.73 23.08
C THR A 51 29.25 2.73 23.69
N HIS A 52 28.82 1.90 24.65
CA HIS A 52 29.64 0.85 25.26
C HIS A 52 29.71 -0.44 24.42
N TRP A 53 29.19 -0.45 23.18
CA TRP A 53 29.28 -1.59 22.25
C TRP A 53 30.69 -2.18 22.14
N ILE A 54 31.74 -1.36 22.15
CA ILE A 54 33.14 -1.83 22.05
C ILE A 54 33.53 -2.72 23.25
N GLU A 55 33.02 -2.40 24.44
CA GLU A 55 33.26 -3.18 25.66
C GLU A 55 32.43 -4.46 25.64
N HIS A 56 31.13 -4.34 25.33
CA HIS A 56 30.24 -5.50 25.16
C HIS A 56 30.80 -6.53 24.16
N ARG A 57 31.31 -6.04 23.02
CA ARG A 57 31.95 -6.85 21.98
C ARG A 57 33.15 -7.64 22.52
N LYS A 58 33.99 -7.02 23.33
CA LYS A 58 35.15 -7.68 23.96
C LYS A 58 34.70 -8.73 24.97
N ASP A 59 33.72 -8.39 25.81
CA ASP A 59 33.24 -9.27 26.88
C ASP A 59 32.53 -10.52 26.34
N HIS A 60 31.86 -10.41 25.18
CA HIS A 60 31.13 -11.50 24.54
C HIS A 60 31.92 -12.21 23.42
N ASN A 61 33.21 -11.90 23.26
CA ASN A 61 34.07 -12.45 22.20
C ASN A 61 33.52 -12.26 20.77
N ILE A 62 32.82 -11.16 20.52
CA ILE A 62 32.26 -10.83 19.21
C ILE A 62 33.40 -10.34 18.30
N THR A 63 33.63 -11.05 17.21
CA THR A 63 34.84 -10.88 16.39
C THR A 63 34.66 -9.88 15.25
N SER A 64 33.43 -9.71 14.77
CA SER A 64 33.11 -8.87 13.61
C SER A 64 31.94 -7.92 13.90
N ASP A 65 31.96 -6.72 13.31
CA ASP A 65 30.84 -5.77 13.42
C ASP A 65 29.60 -6.31 12.71
N ILE A 66 29.75 -7.24 11.76
CA ILE A 66 28.62 -7.90 11.07
C ILE A 66 27.75 -8.74 12.00
N GLU A 67 28.25 -9.06 13.19
CA GLU A 67 27.49 -9.78 14.22
C GLU A 67 26.50 -8.86 14.96
N ASN A 68 26.61 -7.54 14.81
CA ASN A 68 25.60 -6.59 15.29
C ASN A 68 24.36 -6.66 14.40
N ASP A 69 23.18 -6.85 15.01
CA ASP A 69 21.93 -7.13 14.30
C ASP A 69 21.53 -5.97 13.37
N PHE A 70 22.02 -4.75 13.62
CA PHE A 70 21.88 -3.62 12.70
C PHE A 70 22.29 -3.98 11.27
N TYR A 71 23.48 -4.57 11.06
CA TYR A 71 23.97 -4.83 9.70
C TYR A 71 23.16 -5.90 8.97
N PHE A 72 22.53 -6.80 9.71
CA PHE A 72 21.71 -7.86 9.16
C PHE A 72 20.28 -7.39 8.87
N ARG A 73 19.65 -6.68 9.82
CA ARG A 73 18.22 -6.35 9.76
C ARG A 73 17.92 -4.96 9.20
N TYR A 74 18.87 -4.03 9.23
CA TYR A 74 18.62 -2.68 8.73
C TYR A 74 18.12 -2.64 7.27
N PRO A 75 18.60 -3.48 6.34
CA PRO A 75 18.01 -3.54 4.99
C PRO A 75 16.52 -3.96 5.01
N SER A 76 16.16 -4.94 5.85
CA SER A 76 14.76 -5.35 6.01
C SER A 76 13.91 -4.23 6.62
N PHE A 77 14.44 -3.52 7.60
CA PHE A 77 13.82 -2.31 8.14
C PHE A 77 13.54 -1.28 7.05
N GLN A 78 14.54 -0.96 6.22
CA GLN A 78 14.36 0.04 5.16
C GLN A 78 13.24 -0.35 4.19
N ASP A 79 13.18 -1.62 3.78
CA ASP A 79 12.14 -2.13 2.88
C ASP A 79 10.74 -2.00 3.51
N VAL A 80 10.59 -2.45 4.76
CA VAL A 80 9.32 -2.35 5.52
C VAL A 80 8.93 -0.88 5.71
N HIS A 81 9.89 -0.02 6.08
CA HIS A 81 9.65 1.41 6.27
C HIS A 81 9.18 2.07 4.96
N VAL A 82 9.76 1.71 3.80
CA VAL A 82 9.26 2.20 2.51
C VAL A 82 7.84 1.73 2.23
N MET A 83 7.48 0.50 2.62
CA MET A 83 6.08 0.03 2.50
C MET A 83 5.11 0.88 3.34
N ILE A 84 5.50 1.29 4.55
CA ILE A 84 4.67 2.14 5.43
C ILE A 84 4.44 3.53 4.84
N PHE A 85 5.51 4.22 4.42
CA PHE A 85 5.40 5.63 4.02
C PHE A 85 5.06 5.80 2.54
N VAL A 86 5.67 5.02 1.65
CA VAL A 86 5.45 5.12 0.19
C VAL A 86 4.40 4.13 -0.26
N GLY A 87 4.48 2.87 0.19
CA GLY A 87 3.57 1.81 -0.21
C GLY A 87 2.10 2.14 0.09
N PHE A 88 1.74 2.16 1.38
CA PHE A 88 0.38 2.54 1.82
C PHE A 88 0.04 3.98 1.43
N GLY A 89 0.96 4.93 1.63
CA GLY A 89 0.74 6.34 1.36
C GLY A 89 0.30 6.62 -0.07
N PHE A 90 1.05 6.12 -1.06
CA PHE A 90 0.68 6.29 -2.46
C PHE A 90 -0.48 5.38 -2.89
N LEU A 91 -0.60 4.15 -2.37
CA LEU A 91 -1.74 3.28 -2.72
C LEU A 91 -3.09 3.99 -2.44
N MET A 92 -3.16 4.77 -1.36
CA MET A 92 -4.36 5.52 -0.98
C MET A 92 -4.59 6.81 -1.78
N THR A 93 -3.69 7.21 -2.68
CA THR A 93 -3.89 8.39 -3.55
C THR A 93 -4.75 8.09 -4.78
N PHE A 94 -5.39 6.91 -4.86
CA PHE A 94 -6.28 6.59 -5.98
C PHE A 94 -7.50 7.53 -6.04
N LEU A 95 -7.95 8.07 -4.90
CA LEU A 95 -9.04 9.04 -4.83
C LEU A 95 -8.65 10.37 -5.47
N LYS A 96 -9.32 10.74 -6.56
CA LYS A 96 -8.96 11.86 -7.42
C LYS A 96 -8.84 13.24 -6.75
N ARG A 97 -9.51 13.44 -5.62
CA ARG A 97 -9.57 14.69 -4.86
C ARG A 97 -9.19 14.51 -3.39
N TYR A 98 -8.55 13.38 -3.06
CA TYR A 98 -8.13 13.06 -1.69
C TYR A 98 -6.68 12.54 -1.65
N SER A 99 -5.84 12.97 -2.59
CA SER A 99 -4.45 12.53 -2.69
C SER A 99 -3.61 13.08 -1.54
N PHE A 100 -3.85 14.33 -1.12
CA PHE A 100 -3.10 14.94 -0.01
C PHE A 100 -3.48 14.28 1.31
N GLY A 101 -4.77 14.03 1.54
CA GLY A 101 -5.24 13.24 2.68
C GLY A 101 -4.69 11.81 2.65
N GLY A 102 -4.69 11.16 1.48
CA GLY A 102 -4.13 9.82 1.29
C GLY A 102 -2.68 9.69 1.77
N VAL A 103 -1.77 10.47 1.19
CA VAL A 103 -0.33 10.39 1.53
C VAL A 103 0.05 11.18 2.78
N GLY A 104 -0.53 12.36 2.99
CA GLY A 104 -0.19 13.27 4.09
C GLY A 104 -0.71 12.79 5.44
N PHE A 105 -1.96 12.28 5.51
CA PHE A 105 -2.44 11.69 6.76
C PHE A 105 -1.88 10.28 7.00
N ASN A 106 -1.51 9.54 5.96
CA ASN A 106 -0.69 8.32 6.13
C ASN A 106 0.62 8.67 6.85
N PHE A 107 1.29 9.74 6.42
CA PHE A 107 2.52 10.19 7.05
C PHE A 107 2.29 10.59 8.52
N LEU A 108 1.23 11.33 8.83
CA LEU A 108 0.86 11.68 10.21
C LEU A 108 0.62 10.43 11.07
N VAL A 109 -0.19 9.48 10.58
CA VAL A 109 -0.49 8.23 11.27
C VAL A 109 0.78 7.42 11.53
N ALA A 110 1.66 7.31 10.53
CA ALA A 110 2.91 6.58 10.66
C ALA A 110 3.86 7.23 11.67
N ALA A 111 4.09 8.54 11.57
CA ALA A 111 5.01 9.26 12.46
C ALA A 111 4.59 9.19 13.95
N PHE A 112 3.28 9.22 14.22
CA PHE A 112 2.75 9.04 15.57
C PHE A 112 2.76 7.55 15.99
N GLY A 113 2.29 6.68 15.11
CA GLY A 113 2.13 5.25 15.36
C GLY A 113 3.44 4.56 15.73
N LEU A 114 4.54 4.87 15.03
CA LEU A 114 5.87 4.31 15.31
C LEU A 114 6.35 4.62 16.73
N GLN A 115 6.22 5.88 17.17
CA GLN A 115 6.64 6.27 18.52
C GLN A 115 5.81 5.55 19.58
N TRP A 116 4.49 5.48 19.37
CA TRP A 116 3.60 4.83 20.31
C TRP A 116 3.78 3.30 20.32
N ALA A 117 4.06 2.69 19.18
CA ALA A 117 4.30 1.25 19.05
C ALA A 117 5.57 0.82 19.79
N LEU A 118 6.68 1.58 19.69
CA LEU A 118 7.91 1.31 20.43
C LEU A 118 7.69 1.26 21.95
N LEU A 119 6.79 2.10 22.48
CA LEU A 119 6.40 2.04 23.90
C LEU A 119 5.48 0.85 24.18
N MET A 120 4.43 0.69 23.38
CA MET A 120 3.41 -0.35 23.59
C MET A 120 3.98 -1.75 23.48
N GLN A 121 4.66 -2.09 22.39
CA GLN A 121 5.33 -3.37 22.22
C GLN A 121 6.49 -3.52 23.21
N GLY A 122 7.21 -2.43 23.49
CA GLY A 122 8.29 -2.41 24.48
C GLY A 122 7.83 -2.82 25.89
N TRP A 123 6.65 -2.38 26.34
CA TRP A 123 6.10 -2.79 27.64
C TRP A 123 5.78 -4.29 27.72
N PHE A 124 5.46 -4.94 26.60
CA PHE A 124 5.12 -6.36 26.56
C PHE A 124 6.32 -7.28 26.33
N HIS A 125 7.32 -6.83 25.57
CA HIS A 125 8.39 -7.71 25.08
C HIS A 125 9.79 -7.34 25.55
N SER A 126 10.06 -6.07 25.83
CA SER A 126 11.43 -5.56 26.03
C SER A 126 11.62 -4.80 27.36
N LEU A 127 10.61 -4.83 28.24
CA LEU A 127 10.66 -4.19 29.54
C LEU A 127 11.52 -5.01 30.51
N ASP A 128 12.65 -4.44 30.91
CA ASP A 128 13.43 -4.95 32.02
C ASP A 128 12.72 -4.61 33.34
N HIS A 129 12.19 -5.63 34.01
CA HIS A 129 11.50 -5.48 35.29
C HIS A 129 12.38 -5.00 36.45
N THR A 130 13.70 -5.10 36.32
CA THR A 130 14.64 -4.64 37.36
C THR A 130 14.90 -3.15 37.27
N THR A 131 15.14 -2.62 36.07
CA THR A 131 15.41 -1.19 35.85
C THR A 131 14.15 -0.39 35.50
N GLY A 132 13.08 -1.07 35.11
CA GLY A 132 11.85 -0.46 34.58
C GLY A 132 12.07 0.23 33.23
N LYS A 133 13.08 -0.19 32.45
CA LYS A 133 13.44 0.39 31.16
C LYS A 133 13.12 -0.54 30.00
N ILE A 134 12.85 0.06 28.85
CA ILE A 134 12.62 -0.61 27.57
C ILE A 134 13.86 -0.35 26.71
N TYR A 135 14.53 -1.41 26.29
CA TYR A 135 15.71 -1.33 25.43
C TYR A 135 15.28 -1.54 23.98
N ILE A 136 15.66 -0.62 23.09
CA ILE A 136 15.28 -0.66 21.69
C ILE A 136 16.48 -0.81 20.76
N GLY A 137 16.30 -1.64 19.73
CA GLY A 137 17.24 -1.88 18.64
C GLY A 137 16.54 -1.90 17.28
N VAL A 138 17.25 -2.27 16.22
CA VAL A 138 16.69 -2.28 14.85
C VAL A 138 15.46 -3.20 14.71
N GLU A 139 15.43 -4.33 15.42
CA GLU A 139 14.27 -5.22 15.44
C GLU A 139 13.04 -4.54 16.07
N SER A 140 13.23 -3.72 17.10
CA SER A 140 12.14 -2.93 17.70
C SER A 140 11.55 -1.94 16.70
N LEU A 141 12.38 -1.35 15.82
CA LEU A 141 11.91 -0.45 14.77
C LEU A 141 11.07 -1.19 13.73
N ILE A 142 11.50 -2.38 13.28
CA ILE A 142 10.75 -3.23 12.34
C ILE A 142 9.37 -3.59 12.92
N ASN A 143 9.33 -4.03 14.18
CA ASN A 143 8.08 -4.39 14.85
C ASN A 143 7.15 -3.17 15.02
N ALA A 144 7.70 -1.98 15.26
CA ALA A 144 6.91 -0.76 15.31
C ALA A 144 6.28 -0.42 13.95
N ASP A 145 7.00 -0.62 12.84
CA ASP A 145 6.44 -0.46 11.49
C ASP A 145 5.31 -1.48 11.22
N PHE A 146 5.47 -2.74 11.63
CA PHE A 146 4.41 -3.76 11.54
C PHE A 146 3.16 -3.40 12.34
N CYS A 147 3.33 -2.95 13.58
CA CYS A 147 2.24 -2.48 14.41
C CYS A 147 1.50 -1.30 13.77
N CYS A 148 2.26 -0.36 13.22
CA CYS A 148 1.68 0.79 12.52
C CYS A 148 0.93 0.39 11.24
N ALA A 149 1.40 -0.64 10.52
CA ALA A 149 0.75 -1.15 9.32
C ALA A 149 -0.72 -1.55 9.59
N GLY A 150 -1.02 -2.15 10.74
CA GLY A 150 -2.40 -2.49 11.13
C GLY A 150 -3.33 -1.26 11.17
N SER A 151 -2.83 -0.13 11.68
CA SER A 151 -3.58 1.13 11.70
C SER A 151 -3.73 1.76 10.30
N LEU A 152 -2.74 1.59 9.43
CA LEU A 152 -2.80 2.06 8.03
C LEU A 152 -3.78 1.24 7.19
N ILE A 153 -3.87 -0.07 7.42
CA ILE A 153 -4.91 -0.92 6.82
C ILE A 153 -6.30 -0.45 7.26
N ALA A 154 -6.46 -0.16 8.55
CA ALA A 154 -7.71 0.40 9.06
C ALA A 154 -8.04 1.78 8.46
N TYR A 155 -7.03 2.62 8.26
CA TYR A 155 -7.18 3.90 7.57
C TYR A 155 -7.73 3.71 6.15
N GLY A 156 -7.30 2.69 5.41
CA GLY A 156 -7.87 2.35 4.10
C GLY A 156 -9.40 2.18 4.11
N ALA A 157 -9.98 1.61 5.17
CA ALA A 157 -11.44 1.48 5.32
C ALA A 157 -12.13 2.82 5.68
N LEU A 158 -11.40 3.77 6.28
CA LEU A 158 -11.89 5.07 6.74
C LEU A 158 -11.58 6.23 5.79
N LEU A 159 -10.76 5.97 4.77
CA LEU A 159 -10.21 6.93 3.83
C LEU A 159 -11.27 7.91 3.30
N GLY A 160 -10.98 9.21 3.37
CA GLY A 160 -11.86 10.27 2.90
C GLY A 160 -13.09 10.57 3.77
N LYS A 161 -13.33 9.82 4.86
CA LYS A 161 -14.55 9.95 5.69
C LYS A 161 -14.27 10.45 7.11
N VAL A 162 -13.01 10.51 7.53
CA VAL A 162 -12.61 10.84 8.89
C VAL A 162 -11.63 12.02 8.91
N SER A 163 -11.60 12.77 10.02
CA SER A 163 -10.66 13.88 10.20
C SER A 163 -9.26 13.40 10.59
N PRO A 164 -8.20 14.22 10.40
CA PRO A 164 -6.87 13.88 10.93
C PRO A 164 -6.85 13.73 12.46
N VAL A 165 -7.75 14.41 13.19
CA VAL A 165 -7.89 14.24 14.64
C VAL A 165 -8.46 12.86 14.98
N GLN A 166 -9.48 12.40 14.23
CA GLN A 166 -9.99 11.04 14.39
C GLN A 166 -8.92 10.01 14.07
N LEU A 167 -8.10 10.23 13.04
CA LEU A 167 -7.00 9.34 12.69
C LEU A 167 -5.99 9.19 13.83
N MET A 168 -5.62 10.27 14.53
CA MET A 168 -4.75 10.17 15.72
C MET A 168 -5.36 9.28 16.81
N VAL A 169 -6.68 9.34 17.00
CA VAL A 169 -7.39 8.47 17.97
C VAL A 169 -7.47 7.02 17.48
N VAL A 170 -7.74 6.80 16.18
CA VAL A 170 -7.70 5.47 15.54
C VAL A 170 -6.34 4.82 15.76
N THR A 171 -5.25 5.56 15.53
CA THR A 171 -3.87 5.07 15.69
C THR A 171 -3.53 4.78 17.14
N LEU A 172 -3.89 5.68 18.08
CA LEU A 172 -3.61 5.47 19.50
C LEU A 172 -4.21 4.16 20.01
N PHE A 173 -5.50 3.94 19.76
CA PHE A 173 -6.18 2.73 20.20
C PHE A 173 -5.78 1.52 19.33
N GLY A 174 -5.58 1.71 18.03
CA GLY A 174 -5.20 0.65 17.10
C GLY A 174 -3.86 0.03 17.47
N VAL A 175 -2.83 0.85 17.70
CA VAL A 175 -1.50 0.41 18.15
C VAL A 175 -1.56 -0.24 19.54
N THR A 176 -2.37 0.30 20.46
CA THR A 176 -2.54 -0.28 21.79
C THR A 176 -3.15 -1.68 21.71
N LEU A 177 -4.24 -1.82 20.94
CA LEU A 177 -4.94 -3.09 20.75
C LEU A 177 -4.05 -4.09 20.03
N PHE A 178 -3.35 -3.66 18.97
CA PHE A 178 -2.37 -4.46 18.25
C PHE A 178 -1.33 -5.05 19.20
N ALA A 179 -0.67 -4.22 20.04
CA ALA A 179 0.38 -4.71 20.93
C ALA A 179 -0.14 -5.75 21.94
N VAL A 180 -1.38 -5.55 22.42
CA VAL A 180 -2.03 -6.51 23.33
C VAL A 180 -2.34 -7.82 22.62
N GLU A 181 -2.95 -7.78 21.43
CA GLU A 181 -3.27 -9.01 20.70
C GLU A 181 -2.02 -9.73 20.18
N GLU A 182 -0.99 -9.00 19.77
CA GLU A 182 0.29 -9.54 19.35
C GLU A 182 0.91 -10.34 20.51
N TYR A 183 0.96 -9.74 21.71
CA TYR A 183 1.45 -10.44 22.90
C TYR A 183 0.62 -11.70 23.22
N ILE A 184 -0.71 -11.64 23.08
CA ILE A 184 -1.57 -12.81 23.29
C ILE A 184 -1.29 -13.89 22.25
N ILE A 185 -1.25 -13.53 20.96
CA ILE A 185 -1.15 -14.47 19.84
C ILE A 185 0.25 -15.08 19.77
N LEU A 186 1.29 -14.26 19.82
CA LEU A 186 2.68 -14.72 19.66
C LEU A 186 3.26 -15.25 20.98
N SER A 187 3.05 -14.56 22.10
CA SER A 187 3.71 -14.91 23.37
C SER A 187 2.89 -15.87 24.23
N LEU A 188 1.56 -15.75 24.29
CA LEU A 188 0.73 -16.62 25.15
C LEU A 188 0.17 -17.85 24.42
N LEU A 189 -0.25 -17.69 23.16
CA LEU A 189 -0.79 -18.79 22.34
C LEU A 189 0.30 -19.49 21.52
N HIS A 190 1.52 -18.93 21.47
CA HIS A 190 2.65 -19.47 20.71
C HIS A 190 2.33 -19.70 19.22
N CYS A 191 1.47 -18.84 18.67
CA CYS A 191 1.22 -18.81 17.23
C CYS A 191 2.46 -18.30 16.50
N ARG A 192 2.56 -18.68 15.23
CA ARG A 192 3.65 -18.27 14.34
C ARG A 192 3.04 -17.41 13.24
N ASP A 193 3.40 -16.13 13.17
CA ASP A 193 2.81 -15.18 12.23
C ASP A 193 3.81 -14.12 11.77
N ALA A 194 4.97 -14.54 11.26
CA ALA A 194 6.09 -13.65 10.98
C ALA A 194 5.76 -12.47 10.03
N GLY A 195 4.91 -12.70 9.02
CA GLY A 195 4.42 -11.64 8.12
C GLY A 195 3.04 -11.09 8.48
N GLY A 196 2.51 -11.45 9.65
CA GLY A 196 1.33 -10.80 10.24
C GLY A 196 0.01 -10.98 9.49
N SER A 197 -0.28 -12.13 8.87
CA SER A 197 -1.60 -12.33 8.25
C SER A 197 -2.74 -12.23 9.27
N MET A 198 -2.48 -12.63 10.52
CA MET A 198 -3.43 -12.51 11.63
C MET A 198 -3.25 -11.17 12.36
N VAL A 199 -2.07 -10.94 12.94
CA VAL A 199 -1.83 -9.79 13.84
C VAL A 199 -1.84 -8.44 13.11
N ILE A 200 -1.46 -8.39 11.83
CA ILE A 200 -1.46 -7.13 11.05
C ILE A 200 -2.71 -7.05 10.19
N HIS A 201 -2.87 -7.99 9.26
CA HIS A 201 -3.83 -7.84 8.16
C HIS A 201 -5.27 -8.16 8.56
N ALA A 202 -5.50 -9.27 9.28
CA ALA A 202 -6.84 -9.58 9.77
C ALA A 202 -7.28 -8.54 10.80
N PHE A 203 -6.46 -8.27 11.82
CA PHE A 203 -6.76 -7.24 12.82
C PHE A 203 -7.04 -5.88 12.17
N GLY A 204 -6.11 -5.33 11.39
CA GLY A 204 -6.25 -4.01 10.79
C GLY A 204 -7.47 -3.91 9.87
N GLY A 205 -7.74 -4.96 9.08
CA GLY A 205 -8.90 -5.03 8.20
C GLY A 205 -10.23 -5.01 8.96
N TYR A 206 -10.39 -5.89 9.95
CA TYR A 206 -11.63 -5.95 10.75
C TYR A 206 -11.79 -4.75 11.69
N TYR A 207 -10.68 -4.21 12.21
CA TYR A 207 -10.65 -2.97 13.00
C TYR A 207 -11.19 -1.79 12.19
N GLY A 208 -10.66 -1.57 10.98
CA GLY A 208 -11.14 -0.52 10.08
C GLY A 208 -12.59 -0.70 9.64
N LEU A 209 -12.99 -1.93 9.31
CA LEU A 209 -14.37 -2.25 8.93
C LEU A 209 -15.35 -2.01 10.07
N ALA A 210 -15.03 -2.43 11.29
CA ALA A 210 -15.89 -2.21 12.46
C ALA A 210 -16.03 -0.71 12.78
N ILE A 211 -14.95 0.06 12.73
CA ILE A 211 -15.03 1.52 12.87
C ILE A 211 -15.91 2.12 11.76
N SER A 212 -15.68 1.73 10.50
CA SER A 212 -16.47 2.25 9.37
C SER A 212 -17.95 1.88 9.47
N TRP A 213 -18.27 0.72 10.05
CA TRP A 213 -19.65 0.29 10.28
C TRP A 213 -20.32 1.11 11.38
N VAL A 214 -19.65 1.37 12.50
CA VAL A 214 -20.19 2.22 13.58
C VAL A 214 -20.33 3.68 13.12
N LEU A 215 -19.41 4.16 12.28
CA LEU A 215 -19.43 5.49 11.66
C LEU A 215 -20.25 5.55 10.37
N TYR A 216 -21.18 4.62 10.15
CA TYR A 216 -22.01 4.58 8.96
C TYR A 216 -22.68 5.93 8.66
N ARG A 217 -22.57 6.38 7.40
CA ARG A 217 -23.05 7.66 6.88
C ARG A 217 -24.23 7.45 5.92
N PRO A 218 -25.48 7.75 6.31
CA PRO A 218 -26.65 7.46 5.49
C PRO A 218 -26.70 8.31 4.21
N ASN A 219 -26.09 9.49 4.20
CA ASN A 219 -26.14 10.42 3.08
C ASN A 219 -24.84 10.43 2.25
N LEU A 220 -23.94 9.45 2.43
CA LEU A 220 -22.65 9.38 1.74
C LEU A 220 -22.75 9.36 0.20
N HIS A 221 -23.91 9.00 -0.34
CA HIS A 221 -24.18 9.07 -1.78
C HIS A 221 -24.03 10.50 -2.34
N GLN A 222 -24.12 11.54 -1.51
CA GLN A 222 -23.90 12.94 -1.89
C GLN A 222 -22.45 13.20 -2.34
N SER A 223 -21.46 12.55 -1.71
CA SER A 223 -20.06 12.60 -2.15
C SER A 223 -19.65 11.49 -3.13
N LYS A 224 -20.59 10.69 -3.66
CA LYS A 224 -20.29 9.58 -4.59
C LYS A 224 -19.49 10.04 -5.82
N ARG A 225 -19.68 11.30 -6.26
CA ARG A 225 -18.93 11.88 -7.38
C ARG A 225 -17.43 11.97 -7.12
N LEU A 226 -17.00 12.06 -5.86
CA LEU A 226 -15.60 12.18 -5.44
C LEU A 226 -14.98 10.83 -5.05
N ASN A 227 -15.81 9.85 -4.69
CA ASN A 227 -15.39 8.48 -4.39
C ASN A 227 -15.05 7.68 -5.67
N GLY A 228 -13.90 8.00 -6.26
CA GLY A 228 -13.36 7.32 -7.43
C GLY A 228 -12.05 7.93 -7.91
N SER A 229 -11.44 7.29 -8.91
CA SER A 229 -10.15 7.69 -9.46
C SER A 229 -10.26 8.50 -10.76
N VAL A 230 -9.14 9.09 -11.14
CA VAL A 230 -8.84 9.60 -12.49
C VAL A 230 -7.50 8.99 -12.93
N TYR A 231 -7.19 9.10 -14.22
CA TYR A 231 -6.02 8.42 -14.80
C TYR A 231 -4.71 8.68 -14.03
N HIS A 232 -4.42 9.93 -13.68
CA HIS A 232 -3.20 10.27 -12.95
C HIS A 232 -3.20 9.79 -11.50
N SER A 233 -4.35 9.82 -10.81
CA SER A 233 -4.45 9.34 -9.43
C SER A 233 -4.23 7.82 -9.37
N ASP A 234 -4.70 7.08 -10.38
CA ASP A 234 -4.44 5.65 -10.52
C ASP A 234 -2.97 5.31 -10.82
N VAL A 235 -2.28 6.16 -11.59
CA VAL A 235 -0.83 6.02 -11.83
C VAL A 235 -0.05 6.26 -10.54
N PHE A 236 -0.43 7.27 -9.74
CA PHE A 236 0.18 7.47 -8.42
C PHE A 236 -0.08 6.30 -7.48
N ALA A 237 -1.30 5.75 -7.45
CA ALA A 237 -1.62 4.57 -6.65
C ALA A 237 -0.82 3.32 -7.04
N MET A 238 -0.42 3.21 -8.30
CA MET A 238 0.48 2.14 -8.73
C MET A 238 1.90 2.26 -8.18
N ILE A 239 2.39 3.46 -7.86
CA ILE A 239 3.66 3.62 -7.17
C ILE A 239 3.59 2.88 -5.84
N GLY A 240 2.55 3.15 -5.05
CA GLY A 240 2.32 2.46 -3.78
C GLY A 240 2.21 0.94 -3.94
N THR A 241 1.41 0.50 -4.91
CA THR A 241 1.23 -0.93 -5.24
C THR A 241 2.57 -1.62 -5.53
N LEU A 242 3.42 -1.02 -6.37
CA LEU A 242 4.69 -1.63 -6.76
C LEU A 242 5.70 -1.67 -5.62
N PHE A 243 5.78 -0.63 -4.79
CA PHE A 243 6.65 -0.63 -3.61
C PHE A 243 6.19 -1.66 -2.58
N LEU A 244 4.88 -1.81 -2.36
CA LEU A 244 4.34 -2.89 -1.53
C LEU A 244 4.72 -4.26 -2.10
N TRP A 245 4.47 -4.47 -3.41
CA TRP A 245 4.73 -5.75 -4.07
C TRP A 245 6.21 -6.16 -4.03
N MET A 246 7.12 -5.23 -4.32
CA MET A 246 8.56 -5.50 -4.40
C MET A 246 9.18 -5.77 -3.03
N PHE A 247 8.72 -5.09 -1.97
CA PHE A 247 9.29 -5.19 -0.63
C PHE A 247 8.56 -6.16 0.30
N TRP A 248 7.43 -6.73 -0.13
CA TRP A 248 6.71 -7.75 0.64
C TRP A 248 7.56 -8.98 1.02
N PRO A 249 8.48 -9.49 0.18
CA PRO A 249 9.37 -10.58 0.59
C PRO A 249 10.21 -10.22 1.82
N SER A 250 10.68 -8.98 1.93
CA SER A 250 11.37 -8.46 3.12
C SER A 250 10.39 -8.35 4.29
N PHE A 251 9.18 -7.82 4.08
CA PHE A 251 8.11 -7.74 5.09
C PHE A 251 7.81 -9.09 5.74
N ASN A 252 7.58 -10.14 4.95
CA ASN A 252 7.23 -11.47 5.49
C ASN A 252 8.43 -12.23 6.09
N SER A 253 9.65 -11.72 5.94
CA SER A 253 10.88 -12.39 6.39
C SER A 253 11.68 -11.60 7.45
N ALA A 254 11.38 -10.33 7.68
CA ALA A 254 12.19 -9.43 8.50
C ALA A 254 12.40 -9.89 9.95
N ILE A 255 11.41 -10.59 10.54
CA ILE A 255 11.44 -11.10 11.93
C ILE A 255 11.46 -12.63 12.00
N THR A 256 11.70 -13.32 10.88
CA THR A 256 11.84 -14.78 10.88
C THR A 256 13.20 -15.21 11.41
N ASP A 257 13.29 -16.48 11.84
CA ASP A 257 14.55 -17.08 12.30
C ASP A 257 15.65 -16.95 11.21
N HIS A 258 16.84 -16.52 11.63
CA HIS A 258 17.98 -16.26 10.74
C HIS A 258 18.35 -17.48 9.90
N GLY A 259 18.66 -17.26 8.62
CA GLY A 259 19.14 -18.29 7.70
C GLY A 259 18.03 -18.91 6.85
N ASP A 260 17.65 -20.14 7.15
CA ASP A 260 16.77 -20.92 6.27
C ASP A 260 15.31 -20.45 6.30
N GLY A 261 14.80 -20.03 7.46
CA GLY A 261 13.46 -19.48 7.65
C GLY A 261 13.24 -18.21 6.84
N GLN A 262 14.15 -17.25 6.99
CA GLN A 262 14.13 -15.98 6.27
C GLN A 262 14.20 -16.14 4.75
N HIS A 263 15.17 -16.93 4.27
CA HIS A 263 15.31 -17.15 2.83
C HIS A 263 14.08 -17.83 2.22
N ARG A 264 13.52 -18.81 2.93
CA ARG A 264 12.29 -19.51 2.52
C ARG A 264 11.08 -18.57 2.52
N ALA A 265 10.95 -17.71 3.54
CA ALA A 265 9.85 -16.75 3.63
C ALA A 265 9.88 -15.74 2.46
N ALA A 266 11.07 -15.26 2.09
CA ALA A 266 11.23 -14.38 0.93
C ALA A 266 10.82 -15.08 -0.39
N ILE A 267 11.34 -16.29 -0.65
CA ILE A 267 11.01 -17.06 -1.87
C ILE A 267 9.52 -17.36 -1.95
N ASN A 268 8.93 -17.85 -0.86
CA ASN A 268 7.53 -18.23 -0.81
C ASN A 268 6.60 -17.04 -1.06
N THR A 269 6.92 -15.89 -0.47
CA THR A 269 6.17 -14.64 -0.67
C THR A 269 6.28 -14.16 -2.11
N TYR A 270 7.48 -14.16 -2.68
CA TYR A 270 7.73 -13.77 -4.07
C TYR A 270 6.90 -14.60 -5.06
N LEU A 271 6.89 -15.93 -4.89
CA LEU A 271 6.13 -16.83 -5.76
C LEU A 271 4.61 -16.62 -5.63
N ALA A 272 4.10 -16.47 -4.41
CA ALA A 272 2.68 -16.22 -4.18
C ALA A 272 2.23 -14.89 -4.81
N LEU A 273 3.01 -13.83 -4.66
CA LEU A 273 2.74 -12.54 -5.29
C LEU A 273 2.71 -12.63 -6.83
N ALA A 274 3.68 -13.32 -7.42
CA ALA A 274 3.72 -13.52 -8.87
C ALA A 274 2.46 -14.26 -9.38
N SER A 275 2.04 -15.30 -8.67
CA SER A 275 0.82 -16.05 -8.99
C SER A 275 -0.46 -15.22 -8.81
N SER A 276 -0.52 -14.39 -7.76
CA SER A 276 -1.63 -13.49 -7.46
C SER A 276 -1.81 -12.44 -8.57
N VAL A 277 -0.73 -11.94 -9.16
CA VAL A 277 -0.80 -10.98 -10.28
C VAL A 277 -1.49 -11.59 -11.49
N LEU A 278 -1.05 -12.78 -11.93
CA LEU A 278 -1.60 -13.42 -13.13
C LEU A 278 -3.09 -13.72 -12.99
N THR A 279 -3.50 -14.23 -11.83
CA THR A 279 -4.90 -14.57 -11.56
C THR A 279 -5.78 -13.33 -11.40
N THR A 280 -5.29 -12.28 -10.72
CA THR A 280 -6.00 -11.01 -10.62
C THR A 280 -6.25 -10.38 -11.99
N VAL A 281 -5.24 -10.34 -12.86
CA VAL A 281 -5.40 -9.82 -14.23
C VAL A 281 -6.42 -10.64 -15.02
N ALA A 282 -6.34 -11.97 -14.94
CA ALA A 282 -7.27 -12.87 -15.64
C ALA A 282 -8.73 -12.66 -15.18
N ILE A 283 -9.00 -12.67 -13.88
CA ILE A 283 -10.36 -12.48 -13.34
C ILE A 283 -10.86 -11.05 -13.61
N SER A 284 -9.99 -10.05 -13.49
CA SER A 284 -10.32 -8.65 -13.81
C SER A 284 -10.79 -8.52 -15.26
N SER A 285 -10.03 -9.08 -16.21
CA SER A 285 -10.40 -9.10 -17.64
C SER A 285 -11.71 -9.88 -17.89
N MET A 286 -11.87 -11.06 -17.28
CA MET A 286 -13.08 -11.88 -17.42
C MET A 286 -14.34 -11.20 -16.87
N SER A 287 -14.20 -10.33 -15.86
CA SER A 287 -15.33 -9.66 -15.23
C SER A 287 -15.97 -8.55 -16.08
N LYS A 288 -15.27 -8.01 -17.08
CA LYS A 288 -15.75 -6.91 -17.93
C LYS A 288 -16.15 -7.43 -19.31
N LYS A 289 -17.32 -6.99 -19.82
CA LYS A 289 -17.93 -7.39 -21.12
C LYS A 289 -17.06 -7.16 -22.38
N GLY A 290 -15.85 -6.64 -22.26
CA GLY A 290 -14.90 -6.42 -23.35
C GLY A 290 -13.47 -6.82 -23.03
N GLY A 291 -13.23 -7.62 -22.00
CA GLY A 291 -11.88 -8.08 -21.62
C GLY A 291 -10.97 -6.99 -21.05
N LYS A 292 -11.51 -5.79 -20.78
CA LYS A 292 -10.75 -4.68 -20.18
C LYS A 292 -10.41 -4.99 -18.72
N VAL A 293 -9.27 -4.48 -18.26
CA VAL A 293 -8.77 -4.67 -16.90
C VAL A 293 -9.10 -3.44 -16.05
N ASP A 294 -9.60 -3.66 -14.83
CA ASP A 294 -9.90 -2.61 -13.85
C ASP A 294 -8.67 -2.30 -12.98
N MET A 295 -8.33 -1.02 -12.86
CA MET A 295 -7.11 -0.61 -12.17
C MET A 295 -7.17 -0.82 -10.66
N VAL A 296 -8.36 -0.74 -10.06
CA VAL A 296 -8.55 -1.02 -8.63
C VAL A 296 -8.19 -2.47 -8.30
N HIS A 297 -8.53 -3.41 -9.18
CA HIS A 297 -8.13 -4.81 -9.01
C HIS A 297 -6.60 -4.95 -9.09
N ILE A 298 -5.95 -4.26 -10.02
CA ILE A 298 -4.49 -4.33 -10.20
C ILE A 298 -3.74 -3.72 -9.02
N GLN A 299 -4.22 -2.59 -8.50
CA GLN A 299 -3.59 -1.90 -7.36
C GLN A 299 -3.69 -2.70 -6.05
N ASN A 300 -4.75 -3.50 -5.87
CA ASN A 300 -5.03 -4.12 -4.58
C ASN A 300 -4.98 -5.66 -4.60
N ALA A 301 -5.69 -6.32 -5.51
CA ALA A 301 -5.82 -7.78 -5.50
C ALA A 301 -4.55 -8.50 -5.96
N THR A 302 -3.60 -7.80 -6.59
CA THR A 302 -2.27 -8.35 -6.90
C THR A 302 -1.42 -8.56 -5.64
N LEU A 303 -1.74 -7.86 -4.56
CA LEU A 303 -1.04 -7.91 -3.27
C LEU A 303 -1.55 -9.02 -2.34
N ALA A 304 -2.72 -9.61 -2.65
CA ALA A 304 -3.39 -10.59 -1.80
C ALA A 304 -2.54 -11.84 -1.51
N GLY A 305 -1.71 -12.26 -2.46
CA GLY A 305 -0.74 -13.34 -2.25
C GLY A 305 0.28 -13.04 -1.16
N GLY A 306 0.74 -11.79 -1.04
CA GLY A 306 1.68 -11.38 0.02
C GLY A 306 1.03 -11.45 1.41
N VAL A 307 -0.20 -10.91 1.52
CA VAL A 307 -1.02 -10.96 2.74
C VAL A 307 -1.26 -12.40 3.19
N ALA A 308 -1.68 -13.28 2.28
CA ALA A 308 -2.00 -14.67 2.61
C ALA A 308 -0.75 -15.49 3.00
N MET A 309 0.42 -15.08 2.51
CA MET A 309 1.68 -15.71 2.85
C MET A 309 2.28 -15.24 4.17
N GLY A 310 1.76 -14.19 4.81
CA GLY A 310 2.35 -13.66 6.06
C GLY A 310 2.59 -14.71 7.15
N THR A 311 1.58 -15.52 7.49
CA THR A 311 1.73 -16.62 8.46
C THR A 311 2.53 -17.80 7.88
N ALA A 312 2.28 -18.14 6.61
CA ALA A 312 2.71 -19.41 6.04
C ALA A 312 4.10 -19.39 5.38
N ALA A 313 4.66 -18.19 5.14
CA ALA A 313 5.87 -17.99 4.36
C ALA A 313 7.09 -18.69 5.00
N GLU A 314 7.21 -18.64 6.32
CA GLU A 314 8.32 -19.26 7.04
C GLU A 314 8.16 -20.78 7.20
N PHE A 315 6.98 -21.36 7.00
CA PHE A 315 6.85 -22.82 7.09
C PHE A 315 7.46 -23.53 5.88
N MET A 316 7.80 -24.80 6.05
CA MET A 316 8.26 -25.68 4.96
C MET A 316 7.12 -26.05 4.01
N ILE A 317 6.44 -25.04 3.45
CA ILE A 317 5.62 -25.23 2.27
C ILE A 317 6.54 -25.35 1.05
N THR A 318 6.16 -26.23 0.14
CA THR A 318 6.85 -26.36 -1.14
C THR A 318 6.61 -25.11 -2.00
N PRO A 319 7.56 -24.67 -2.85
CA PRO A 319 7.40 -23.51 -3.73
C PRO A 319 6.11 -23.53 -4.59
N TYR A 320 5.67 -24.70 -5.04
CA TYR A 320 4.40 -24.81 -5.78
C TYR A 320 3.17 -24.57 -4.90
N GLY A 321 3.26 -24.86 -3.60
CA GLY A 321 2.23 -24.55 -2.60
C GLY A 321 2.02 -23.05 -2.49
N SER A 322 3.11 -22.28 -2.46
CA SER A 322 3.08 -20.82 -2.47
C SER A 322 2.41 -20.25 -3.74
N LEU A 323 2.67 -20.86 -4.90
CA LEU A 323 1.98 -20.53 -6.16
C LEU A 323 0.47 -20.81 -6.07
N ILE A 324 0.05 -21.91 -5.44
CA ILE A 324 -1.37 -22.26 -5.25
C ILE A 324 -2.05 -21.24 -4.32
N VAL A 325 -1.43 -20.87 -3.21
CA VAL A 325 -1.96 -19.84 -2.30
C VAL A 325 -2.14 -18.52 -3.06
N GLY A 326 -1.10 -18.05 -3.76
CA GLY A 326 -1.18 -16.84 -4.58
C GLY A 326 -2.25 -16.90 -5.65
N PHE A 327 -2.39 -18.04 -6.34
CA PHE A 327 -3.40 -18.27 -7.37
C PHE A 327 -4.82 -18.12 -6.80
N CYS A 328 -5.09 -18.80 -5.69
CA CYS A 328 -6.39 -18.75 -5.03
C CYS A 328 -6.70 -17.35 -4.49
N CYS A 329 -5.73 -16.70 -3.85
CA CYS A 329 -5.93 -15.38 -3.23
C CYS A 329 -6.13 -14.26 -4.25
N GLY A 330 -5.44 -14.28 -5.39
CA GLY A 330 -5.70 -13.32 -6.48
C GLY A 330 -7.11 -13.46 -7.04
N ILE A 331 -7.60 -14.69 -7.20
CA ILE A 331 -8.99 -14.97 -7.59
C ILE A 331 -9.97 -14.45 -6.53
N ILE A 332 -9.80 -14.86 -5.27
CA ILE A 332 -10.71 -14.51 -4.16
C ILE A 332 -10.74 -12.99 -3.95
N SER A 333 -9.59 -12.32 -3.93
CA SER A 333 -9.52 -10.87 -3.72
C SER A 333 -10.18 -10.11 -4.86
N THR A 334 -9.94 -10.51 -6.11
CA THR A 334 -10.59 -9.89 -7.28
C THR A 334 -12.11 -10.13 -7.25
N PHE A 335 -12.56 -11.34 -6.90
CA PHE A 335 -13.98 -11.58 -6.67
C PHE A 335 -14.52 -10.80 -5.48
N GLY A 336 -13.76 -10.56 -4.41
CA GLY A 336 -14.16 -9.70 -3.30
C GLY A 336 -14.55 -8.29 -3.77
N TYR A 337 -13.74 -7.68 -4.63
CA TYR A 337 -14.08 -6.39 -5.27
C TYR A 337 -15.36 -6.46 -6.13
N LEU A 338 -15.67 -7.62 -6.72
CA LEU A 338 -16.88 -7.85 -7.52
C LEU A 338 -18.11 -8.21 -6.65
N LEU A 339 -17.91 -8.90 -5.53
CA LEU A 339 -18.92 -9.49 -4.66
C LEU A 339 -19.38 -8.56 -3.54
N ILE A 340 -18.53 -7.62 -3.07
CA ILE A 340 -18.92 -6.56 -2.11
C ILE A 340 -20.03 -5.67 -2.69
N ASN A 341 -20.17 -5.61 -4.02
CA ASN A 341 -21.29 -4.93 -4.69
C ASN A 341 -22.57 -5.79 -4.80
N THR A 342 -22.53 -7.07 -4.39
CA THR A 342 -23.59 -8.01 -4.76
C THR A 342 -24.25 -8.72 -3.57
N PHE A 343 -23.57 -9.31 -2.57
CA PHE A 343 -24.26 -9.94 -1.41
C PHE A 343 -23.40 -10.10 -0.14
N ASP A 344 -24.09 -9.99 1.01
CA ASP A 344 -23.72 -10.40 2.37
C ASP A 344 -23.72 -11.94 2.52
N PHE A 345 -23.20 -12.48 3.64
CA PHE A 345 -23.49 -13.80 4.28
C PHE A 345 -22.35 -14.77 4.69
N GLU A 346 -22.64 -15.38 5.84
CA GLU A 346 -21.96 -16.31 6.76
C GLU A 346 -21.80 -17.78 6.26
N GLY A 347 -20.93 -18.57 6.94
CA GLY A 347 -21.06 -20.04 7.01
C GLY A 347 -19.77 -20.87 7.22
N SER A 348 -19.89 -22.02 7.92
CA SER A 348 -18.83 -22.83 8.55
C SER A 348 -18.61 -24.21 7.90
N PHE A 349 -17.35 -24.70 7.85
CA PHE A 349 -17.02 -26.11 7.58
C PHE A 349 -15.97 -26.65 8.55
N ALA A 350 -16.34 -27.76 9.18
CA ALA A 350 -15.63 -28.43 10.26
C ALA A 350 -14.79 -29.64 9.79
N ASN A 351 -13.59 -29.73 10.37
CA ASN A 351 -12.73 -30.89 10.69
C ASN A 351 -11.65 -31.41 9.70
N ARG A 352 -10.37 -31.17 10.07
CA ARG A 352 -9.20 -32.08 9.88
C ARG A 352 -7.95 -31.65 10.69
N SER A 353 -6.97 -32.54 10.90
CA SER A 353 -5.74 -32.30 11.71
C SER A 353 -4.40 -32.65 11.00
N VAL A 354 -3.21 -32.05 11.13
CA VAL A 354 -2.67 -30.65 11.29
C VAL A 354 -3.29 -29.75 12.36
N GLY A 355 -4.03 -30.36 13.28
CA GLY A 355 -5.11 -29.69 13.98
C GLY A 355 -4.68 -29.01 15.26
N THR A 356 -3.53 -29.38 15.82
CA THR A 356 -3.02 -28.73 17.04
C THR A 356 -2.38 -27.40 16.67
N GLN A 357 -1.37 -27.39 15.78
CA GLN A 357 -0.81 -26.13 15.26
C GLN A 357 -1.87 -25.33 14.50
N GLY A 358 -2.64 -25.97 13.60
CA GLY A 358 -3.76 -25.32 12.91
C GLY A 358 -4.85 -24.81 13.87
N GLY A 359 -5.02 -25.46 15.03
CA GLY A 359 -5.96 -25.04 16.08
C GLY A 359 -5.47 -23.82 16.84
N PHE A 360 -4.18 -23.74 17.17
CA PHE A 360 -3.57 -22.52 17.71
C PHE A 360 -3.63 -21.38 16.69
N GLN A 361 -3.31 -21.62 15.41
CA GLN A 361 -3.46 -20.61 14.36
C GLN A 361 -4.92 -20.18 14.15
N ALA A 362 -5.89 -21.10 14.22
CA ALA A 362 -7.31 -20.76 14.14
C ALA A 362 -7.76 -19.94 15.35
N ALA A 363 -7.30 -20.28 16.56
CA ALA A 363 -7.56 -19.49 17.76
C ALA A 363 -6.95 -18.09 17.66
N GLY A 364 -5.70 -17.98 17.18
CA GLY A 364 -5.04 -16.69 16.91
C GLY A 364 -5.81 -15.84 15.90
N CYS A 365 -6.30 -16.44 14.82
CA CYS A 365 -7.16 -15.76 13.85
C CYS A 365 -8.48 -15.28 14.48
N CYS A 366 -9.13 -16.11 15.30
CA CYS A 366 -10.34 -15.70 16.03
C CYS A 366 -10.07 -14.55 17.01
N VAL A 367 -8.92 -14.56 17.70
CA VAL A 367 -8.51 -13.47 18.60
C VAL A 367 -8.32 -12.18 17.80
N ALA A 368 -7.56 -12.21 16.71
CA ALA A 368 -7.33 -11.03 15.86
C ALA A 368 -8.64 -10.44 15.31
N ILE A 369 -9.56 -11.30 14.84
CA ILE A 369 -10.88 -10.87 14.38
C ILE A 369 -11.70 -10.27 15.55
N ALA A 370 -11.69 -10.90 16.72
CA ALA A 370 -12.44 -10.42 17.87
C ALA A 370 -11.91 -9.06 18.37
N PHE A 371 -10.59 -8.90 18.48
CA PHE A 371 -9.95 -7.63 18.85
C PHE A 371 -10.23 -6.56 17.80
N GLY A 372 -10.12 -6.89 16.51
CA GLY A 372 -10.48 -5.99 15.42
C GLY A 372 -11.94 -5.53 15.51
N LEU A 373 -12.90 -6.46 15.60
CA LEU A 373 -14.33 -6.13 15.62
C LEU A 373 -14.76 -5.40 16.90
N VAL A 374 -14.40 -5.93 18.07
CA VAL A 374 -14.81 -5.35 19.37
C VAL A 374 -14.06 -4.04 19.63
N GLY A 375 -12.74 -4.03 19.45
CA GLY A 375 -11.93 -2.84 19.59
C GLY A 375 -12.35 -1.75 18.60
N GLY A 376 -12.57 -2.12 17.33
CA GLY A 376 -13.04 -1.21 16.30
C GLY A 376 -14.43 -0.66 16.57
N ALA A 377 -15.34 -1.47 17.13
CA ALA A 377 -16.65 -0.98 17.55
C ALA A 377 -16.55 0.04 18.70
N ILE A 378 -15.71 -0.23 19.72
CA ILE A 378 -15.48 0.68 20.85
C ILE A 378 -14.89 2.00 20.35
N VAL A 379 -13.84 1.93 19.53
CA VAL A 379 -13.20 3.13 18.95
C VAL A 379 -14.18 3.86 18.05
N GLY A 380 -14.95 3.17 17.21
CA GLY A 380 -16.00 3.77 16.40
C GLY A 380 -17.04 4.53 17.23
N LEU A 381 -17.42 4.04 18.41
CA LEU A 381 -18.32 4.74 19.33
C LEU A 381 -17.69 6.02 19.90
N ILE A 382 -16.39 5.99 20.24
CA ILE A 382 -15.64 7.18 20.65
C ILE A 382 -15.60 8.21 19.51
N LEU A 383 -15.30 7.75 18.29
CA LEU A 383 -15.19 8.60 17.11
C LEU A 383 -16.54 9.17 16.65
N ARG A 384 -17.66 8.61 17.13
CA ARG A 384 -19.00 9.12 16.81
C ARG A 384 -19.31 10.45 17.50
N PHE A 385 -18.60 10.81 18.57
CA PHE A 385 -18.80 12.09 19.25
C PHE A 385 -18.52 13.28 18.30
N PRO A 386 -19.37 14.31 18.24
CA PRO A 386 -19.26 15.40 17.26
C PRO A 386 -18.24 16.48 17.70
N ILE A 387 -17.03 16.06 18.10
CA ILE A 387 -15.96 16.96 18.59
C ILE A 387 -14.68 16.86 17.75
N TRP A 388 -14.63 15.93 16.82
CA TRP A 388 -13.41 15.58 16.09
C TRP A 388 -13.23 16.33 14.77
N GLY A 389 -14.21 17.15 14.38
CA GLY A 389 -14.16 17.95 13.14
C GLY A 389 -14.19 17.12 11.87
N ASP A 390 -14.90 15.99 11.87
CA ASP A 390 -15.09 15.11 10.71
C ASP A 390 -15.98 15.75 9.64
N PRO A 391 -15.81 15.41 8.35
CA PRO A 391 -16.55 16.06 7.28
C PRO A 391 -18.04 15.71 7.33
N ALA A 392 -18.87 16.60 6.78
CA ALA A 392 -20.26 16.27 6.46
C ALA A 392 -20.32 15.24 5.32
N ASP A 393 -21.48 14.57 5.17
CA ASP A 393 -21.66 13.48 4.22
C ASP A 393 -21.56 13.89 2.74
N ASP A 394 -21.69 15.19 2.44
CA ASP A 394 -21.53 15.83 1.13
C ASP A 394 -20.09 16.30 0.83
N ASN A 395 -19.25 16.41 1.86
CA ASN A 395 -17.85 16.86 1.77
C ASN A 395 -16.83 15.73 2.03
N CYS A 396 -17.23 14.46 1.93
CA CYS A 396 -16.28 13.35 2.02
C CYS A 396 -15.44 13.22 0.73
N PHE A 397 -14.23 12.66 0.86
CA PHE A 397 -13.28 12.42 -0.23
C PHE A 397 -12.77 13.70 -0.92
N ASP A 398 -12.69 14.81 -0.18
CA ASP A 398 -12.20 16.10 -0.68
C ASP A 398 -11.09 16.68 0.22
N ASP A 399 -9.93 16.98 -0.38
CA ASP A 399 -8.76 17.55 0.29
C ASP A 399 -9.02 18.99 0.75
N GLU A 400 -9.88 19.75 0.07
CA GLU A 400 -10.20 21.15 0.41
C GLU A 400 -10.77 21.31 1.84
N VAL A 401 -11.25 20.23 2.46
CA VAL A 401 -11.74 20.27 3.84
C VAL A 401 -10.62 20.55 4.84
N TYR A 402 -9.41 20.06 4.59
CA TYR A 402 -8.29 20.11 5.54
C TYR A 402 -7.00 20.68 4.97
N TRP A 403 -6.90 20.83 3.65
CA TRP A 403 -5.70 21.28 2.96
C TRP A 403 -5.96 22.57 2.20
N GLU A 404 -4.93 23.42 2.16
CA GLU A 404 -4.85 24.49 1.17
C GLU A 404 -4.52 23.86 -0.19
N VAL A 405 -5.54 23.68 -1.01
CA VAL A 405 -5.40 23.11 -2.36
C VAL A 405 -5.02 24.24 -3.32
N PRO A 406 -4.02 24.04 -4.21
CA PRO A 406 -3.70 25.03 -5.24
C PRO A 406 -4.96 25.36 -6.04
N GLU A 407 -5.22 26.66 -6.26
CA GLU A 407 -6.28 27.09 -7.17
C GLU A 407 -5.97 26.51 -8.55
N ASP A 408 -6.95 25.82 -9.15
CA ASP A 408 -6.85 25.44 -10.56
C ASP A 408 -6.60 26.74 -11.34
N GLU A 409 -5.52 26.82 -12.15
CA GLU A 409 -5.42 27.85 -13.18
C GLU A 409 -6.64 27.65 -14.08
N ASP A 410 -7.69 28.43 -13.82
CA ASP A 410 -8.97 28.34 -14.48
C ASP A 410 -8.72 28.22 -15.98
N THR A 411 -9.20 27.11 -16.52
CA THR A 411 -9.41 26.90 -17.95
C THR A 411 -9.98 28.17 -18.54
N ILE A 412 -9.14 28.93 -19.26
CA ILE A 412 -9.59 30.01 -20.13
C ILE A 412 -10.66 29.36 -21.02
N PRO A 413 -11.96 29.72 -20.91
CA PRO A 413 -12.95 29.16 -21.80
C PRO A 413 -12.49 29.50 -23.22
N PRO A 414 -12.57 28.55 -24.18
CA PRO A 414 -12.23 28.88 -25.56
C PRO A 414 -13.08 30.10 -25.93
N VAL A 415 -12.41 31.18 -26.35
CA VAL A 415 -13.04 32.38 -26.87
C VAL A 415 -13.99 31.91 -27.97
N LEU A 416 -15.28 31.78 -27.63
CA LEU A 416 -16.35 31.60 -28.59
C LEU A 416 -16.23 32.78 -29.55
N GLU A 417 -16.08 32.48 -30.84
CA GLU A 417 -16.18 33.42 -31.94
C GLU A 417 -17.47 34.24 -31.81
N TYR A 418 -17.41 35.35 -31.08
CA TYR A 418 -18.39 36.41 -31.16
C TYR A 418 -17.83 37.45 -32.12
N ASN A 419 -17.98 37.18 -33.42
CA ASN A 419 -17.98 38.18 -34.49
C ASN A 419 -18.41 37.54 -35.82
N ASN A 420 -19.70 37.28 -35.98
CA ASN A 420 -20.29 37.14 -37.33
C ASN A 420 -21.75 37.62 -37.45
N HIS A 421 -22.25 38.41 -36.49
CA HIS A 421 -23.62 38.92 -36.52
C HIS A 421 -23.73 40.42 -36.22
N MET A 422 -22.83 41.24 -36.78
CA MET A 422 -23.03 42.71 -36.86
C MET A 422 -22.35 43.32 -38.10
N ILE A 423 -22.56 42.77 -39.30
CA ILE A 423 -22.31 43.51 -40.56
C ILE A 423 -23.50 43.30 -41.51
N HIS A 424 -24.62 43.94 -41.20
CA HIS A 424 -25.61 44.34 -42.19
C HIS A 424 -26.12 45.73 -41.83
N LYS A 425 -25.42 46.77 -42.30
CA LYS A 425 -26.08 48.00 -42.76
C LYS A 425 -25.15 48.86 -43.61
N HIS A 426 -25.60 49.06 -44.85
CA HIS A 426 -25.19 50.05 -45.85
C HIS A 426 -23.84 49.85 -46.56
N GLN A 427 -23.88 49.36 -47.81
CA GLN A 427 -23.88 50.24 -48.98
C GLN A 427 -24.16 49.46 -50.28
N ASP A 428 -25.09 50.00 -51.07
CA ASP A 428 -25.34 49.66 -52.47
C ASP A 428 -24.07 49.83 -53.32
N ILE A 429 -23.98 49.00 -54.37
CA ILE A 429 -23.52 49.26 -55.75
C ILE A 429 -22.94 47.93 -56.32
N SER A 430 -23.62 47.36 -57.32
CA SER A 430 -23.06 46.28 -58.17
C SER A 430 -22.19 46.90 -59.28
N PRO A 431 -21.19 46.18 -59.84
CA PRO A 431 -21.49 45.26 -60.94
C PRO A 431 -20.75 43.92 -60.95
N GLN A 432 -21.50 42.91 -61.40
CA GLN A 432 -21.14 41.74 -62.21
C GLN A 432 -19.65 41.40 -62.40
N ILE A 433 -19.25 40.20 -61.94
CA ILE A 433 -18.32 39.33 -62.67
C ILE A 433 -18.82 37.87 -62.59
N HIS A 434 -19.06 37.31 -63.78
CA HIS A 434 -19.39 35.92 -64.08
C HIS A 434 -18.27 34.96 -63.68
N VAL A 435 -18.59 33.86 -62.98
CA VAL A 435 -17.99 32.54 -63.26
C VAL A 435 -19.04 31.44 -63.05
N ASP A 436 -19.01 30.52 -64.00
CA ASP A 436 -20.03 29.58 -64.46
C ASP A 436 -20.27 28.38 -63.52
N LEU A 437 -21.52 27.94 -63.42
CA LEU A 437 -21.95 26.73 -62.72
C LEU A 437 -22.85 25.94 -63.67
N ARG A 438 -22.30 24.91 -64.31
CA ARG A 438 -23.06 23.73 -64.77
C ARG A 438 -22.15 22.60 -65.23
N CYS A 439 -22.32 21.43 -64.63
CA CYS A 439 -22.73 20.28 -65.44
C CYS A 439 -23.52 19.24 -64.61
N LYS A 440 -24.74 18.98 -65.07
CA LYS A 440 -25.62 17.86 -64.72
C LYS A 440 -25.75 17.01 -65.99
N CYS A 441 -25.47 15.71 -65.88
CA CYS A 441 -26.03 14.55 -66.61
C CYS A 441 -25.06 13.38 -66.36
N GLY A 442 -25.44 12.13 -66.16
CA GLY A 442 -26.64 11.39 -66.54
C GLY A 442 -26.19 10.01 -67.03
N GLU A 443 -26.49 8.98 -66.23
CA GLU A 443 -26.66 7.54 -66.48
C GLU A 443 -25.95 6.79 -67.65
N SER A 444 -25.31 5.65 -67.28
CA SER A 444 -25.63 4.26 -67.70
C SER A 444 -24.54 3.38 -68.36
N LYS A 445 -24.15 2.35 -67.61
CA LYS A 445 -23.91 0.92 -67.95
C LYS A 445 -22.76 0.45 -68.89
N ARG A 446 -21.88 -0.37 -68.29
CA ARG A 446 -21.24 -1.68 -68.71
C ARG A 446 -19.78 -1.66 -68.19
N VAL A 447 -19.27 -2.64 -67.45
CA VAL A 447 -18.86 -3.99 -67.92
C VAL A 447 -18.80 -5.01 -66.75
N LYS A 448 -19.02 -6.26 -67.14
CA LYS A 448 -19.13 -7.53 -66.40
C LYS A 448 -17.77 -8.13 -65.97
N LEU A 449 -17.77 -8.77 -64.79
CA LEU A 449 -17.35 -10.19 -64.51
C LEU A 449 -15.87 -10.65 -64.63
N ALA A 450 -15.44 -11.33 -63.54
CA ALA A 450 -14.45 -12.42 -63.40
C ALA A 450 -12.94 -12.12 -63.61
N CYS A 451 -11.99 -12.50 -62.74
CA CYS A 451 -11.61 -13.76 -62.05
C CYS A 451 -10.33 -14.34 -62.69
N LEU A 452 -9.39 -14.85 -61.86
CA LEU A 452 -8.05 -15.42 -62.17
C LEU A 452 -7.03 -14.37 -62.68
N VAL A 453 -5.88 -14.12 -62.07
CA VAL A 453 -4.82 -14.99 -61.51
C VAL A 453 -4.08 -14.13 -60.45
N LEU A 454 -3.95 -14.55 -59.20
CA LEU A 454 -2.66 -15.04 -58.67
C LEU A 454 -2.89 -15.67 -57.29
N LEU A 455 -2.79 -17.00 -57.30
CA LEU A 455 -2.47 -17.87 -56.17
C LEU A 455 -1.01 -17.65 -55.73
N ARG A 456 -0.74 -18.01 -54.46
CA ARG A 456 0.53 -18.03 -53.70
C ARG A 456 0.78 -16.69 -53.00
N LEU A 457 0.74 -16.59 -51.67
CA LEU A 457 1.35 -17.47 -50.67
C LEU A 457 0.47 -17.59 -49.40
N ARG A 458 0.36 -18.82 -48.88
CA ARG A 458 -0.29 -19.17 -47.61
C ARG A 458 0.68 -18.97 -46.42
N ALA A 459 0.06 -18.68 -45.28
CA ALA A 459 0.54 -18.65 -43.87
C ALA A 459 1.25 -19.94 -43.37
N PRO A 460 1.49 -20.19 -42.05
CA PRO A 460 1.67 -19.35 -40.85
C PRO A 460 2.88 -19.81 -39.96
N PHE A 461 3.09 -19.17 -38.81
CA PHE A 461 4.09 -19.51 -37.76
C PHE A 461 3.36 -19.98 -36.48
N ILE A 462 3.36 -21.29 -36.15
CA ILE A 462 3.01 -21.89 -34.83
C ILE A 462 3.73 -23.26 -34.65
N GLN A 463 4.36 -23.46 -33.47
CA GLN A 463 4.80 -24.73 -32.82
C GLN A 463 5.95 -25.56 -33.47
N MET A 464 6.82 -26.34 -32.82
CA MET A 464 7.13 -26.72 -31.42
C MET A 464 8.26 -27.79 -31.46
N VAL A 465 9.13 -27.86 -30.43
CA VAL A 465 9.85 -29.06 -29.89
C VAL A 465 11.02 -29.72 -30.66
N MET A 466 12.13 -29.86 -29.89
CA MET A 466 13.16 -30.91 -29.78
C MET A 466 13.58 -31.76 -30.99
N ARG A 467 14.90 -31.74 -31.26
CA ARG A 467 15.86 -32.89 -31.31
C ARG A 467 17.15 -32.41 -31.99
N SER A 468 18.25 -32.27 -31.24
CA SER A 468 19.31 -33.27 -31.06
C SER A 468 20.03 -33.69 -32.34
N GLY A 469 21.35 -33.44 -32.40
CA GLY A 469 22.28 -34.34 -33.07
C GLY A 469 23.32 -33.71 -33.98
N GLN A 470 24.56 -33.64 -33.45
CA GLN A 470 25.85 -33.78 -34.15
C GLN A 470 26.27 -32.68 -35.15
N ALA A 471 27.54 -32.34 -35.37
CA ALA A 471 28.82 -32.51 -34.68
C ALA A 471 29.86 -31.83 -35.61
N SER A 472 30.70 -30.92 -35.08
CA SER A 472 32.06 -30.60 -35.56
C SER A 472 32.62 -29.45 -34.70
N GLN A 473 33.30 -29.77 -33.61
CA GLN A 473 34.77 -29.71 -33.49
C GLN A 473 35.41 -28.40 -34.01
N CYS A 474 35.86 -27.55 -33.07
CA CYS A 474 37.22 -26.98 -33.08
C CYS A 474 37.58 -26.43 -31.68
N GLN A 475 38.37 -27.25 -30.98
CA GLN A 475 39.45 -26.99 -30.02
C GLN A 475 39.47 -25.69 -29.16
N SER A 476 39.49 -25.94 -27.85
CA SER A 476 40.05 -25.13 -26.75
C SER A 476 41.59 -24.95 -26.89
N PRO A 477 42.25 -24.05 -26.12
CA PRO A 477 42.53 -24.39 -24.73
C PRO A 477 42.34 -23.28 -23.69
N VAL A 478 42.05 -23.79 -22.50
CA VAL A 478 42.03 -23.21 -21.16
C VAL A 478 43.37 -22.56 -20.80
N THR A 479 43.33 -21.40 -20.14
CA THR A 479 44.38 -20.99 -19.19
C THR A 479 43.76 -20.74 -17.82
N ARG A 480 44.41 -21.36 -16.84
CA ARG A 480 44.16 -21.41 -15.40
C ARG A 480 45.18 -20.44 -14.78
N PHE A 481 44.78 -19.62 -13.82
CA PHE A 481 45.73 -18.91 -12.95
C PHE A 481 45.33 -19.11 -11.49
N GLN A 482 46.32 -19.54 -10.71
CA GLN A 482 46.35 -19.73 -9.27
C GLN A 482 47.81 -19.42 -8.84
N GLU A 483 48.01 -19.05 -7.57
CA GLU A 483 49.23 -18.59 -6.86
C GLU A 483 49.39 -17.03 -6.85
N ASP A 484 49.75 -16.33 -5.77
CA ASP A 484 50.16 -16.70 -4.39
C ASP A 484 50.11 -15.45 -3.48
N GLU A 485 50.19 -15.65 -2.16
CA GLU A 485 50.33 -14.63 -1.11
C GLU A 485 51.70 -13.91 -1.13
N THR A 486 51.77 -12.62 -0.72
CA THR A 486 52.64 -12.08 0.38
C THR A 486 52.70 -10.52 0.41
N HIS A 487 52.43 -9.99 1.61
CA HIS A 487 53.04 -8.88 2.38
C HIS A 487 53.40 -7.47 1.84
N GLU A 488 53.03 -6.49 2.70
CA GLU A 488 53.66 -5.20 3.08
C GLU A 488 53.37 -3.89 2.32
N GLY A 489 53.02 -2.85 3.09
CA GLY A 489 53.44 -1.47 2.84
C GLY A 489 52.35 -0.38 2.93
N GLU A 490 52.45 0.47 3.94
CA GLU A 490 51.59 1.61 4.30
C GLU A 490 51.61 2.79 3.29
N ASP A 491 50.50 3.55 3.19
CA ASP A 491 50.46 5.02 3.38
C ASP A 491 49.09 5.68 3.05
N VAL A 492 48.32 5.95 4.11
CA VAL A 492 47.78 7.24 4.58
C VAL A 492 47.30 8.36 3.59
N HIS A 493 46.02 8.77 3.81
CA HIS A 493 45.32 10.06 3.54
C HIS A 493 44.91 10.46 2.10
N CYS A 494 43.60 10.62 1.83
CA CYS A 494 42.89 11.93 1.86
C CYS A 494 41.38 11.82 1.55
N TRP A 495 40.66 12.87 1.93
CA TRP A 495 39.22 13.05 2.11
C TRP A 495 38.34 13.21 0.84
N GLN A 496 37.03 12.95 1.02
CA GLN A 496 35.84 13.59 0.41
C GLN A 496 35.55 13.44 -1.10
N ALA A 497 34.34 12.98 -1.43
CA ALA A 497 33.22 13.87 -1.82
C ALA A 497 31.90 13.13 -2.13
N ARG A 498 30.84 13.48 -1.36
CA ARG A 498 29.44 13.42 -1.79
C ARG A 498 29.08 14.72 -2.53
N LYS A 499 28.25 14.62 -3.57
CA LYS A 499 27.32 15.60 -4.20
C LYS A 499 27.30 15.34 -5.71
N ALA A 500 26.26 15.55 -6.50
CA ALA A 500 24.84 15.86 -6.37
C ALA A 500 24.34 15.81 -7.83
N PHE A 501 23.10 15.41 -8.11
CA PHE A 501 22.52 15.60 -9.45
C PHE A 501 21.13 16.20 -9.32
N VAL A 502 21.06 17.51 -9.57
CA VAL A 502 19.83 18.28 -9.81
C VAL A 502 20.12 19.21 -11.00
N VAL A 503 19.41 18.96 -12.10
CA VAL A 503 18.75 19.87 -13.05
C VAL A 503 19.56 21.02 -13.69
N GLY A 504 19.46 21.12 -15.02
CA GLY A 504 19.71 22.34 -15.81
C GLY A 504 19.87 22.02 -17.30
N VAL A 505 18.77 21.86 -18.03
CA VAL A 505 18.20 22.86 -18.97
C VAL A 505 19.15 23.26 -20.11
N SER A 506 18.72 22.86 -21.30
CA SER A 506 19.31 23.15 -22.61
C SER A 506 19.24 24.65 -22.95
N SER A 507 20.39 25.24 -23.29
CA SER A 507 20.46 26.52 -24.00
C SER A 507 21.05 26.29 -25.39
N ARG A 508 20.24 26.55 -26.41
CA ARG A 508 20.63 26.63 -27.82
C ARG A 508 21.13 28.05 -28.12
N VAL A 509 22.35 28.11 -28.67
CA VAL A 509 22.77 28.88 -29.86
C VAL A 509 22.34 30.35 -29.95
N GLU A 510 23.31 31.28 -29.89
CA GLU A 510 23.75 32.08 -31.05
C GLU A 510 25.00 32.93 -30.72
N LYS A 511 26.01 32.78 -31.58
CA LYS A 511 27.22 33.59 -31.87
C LYS A 511 28.35 33.70 -30.84
#